data_AF-A0A0Q4DMW8-F1
#
_entry.id   AF-A0A0Q4DMW8-F1
#
_cell.length_a   1.000
_cell.length_b   1.000
_cell.length_c   1.000
_cell.angle_alpha   90.00
_cell.angle_beta   90.00
_cell.angle_gamma   90.00
#
_symmetry.space_group_name_H-M   'P 1'
#
loop_
_entity.id
_entity.type
_entity.pdbx_description
1 polymer ?
#
loop_
_entity_poly.entity_id
_entity_poly.type
_entity_poly.pdbx_seq_one_letter_code
_entity_poly.pdbx_strand_id
1 'polypeptide(L)' 'MTAIEVAHVRIGSGAGLGQKPDDWRTVSLCAEHHQRQHNVGEQTFWRGLDVEALIAAFIKASPKRMEIEQRQREKVRA' A
#
# COMPACT_ATOMS: atom_id res chain seq x y z
N MET A 1 -1.19 -4.58 -23.66
CA MET A 1 -1.47 -4.76 -22.23
C MET A 1 -0.47 -3.93 -21.46
N THR A 2 -0.91 -3.07 -20.54
CA THR A 2 -0.02 -2.38 -19.60
C THR A 2 0.38 -3.33 -18.48
N ALA A 3 1.66 -3.36 -18.10
CA ALA A 3 2.13 -4.17 -16.97
C ALA A 3 1.41 -3.76 -15.67
N ILE A 4 1.18 -4.73 -14.79
CA ILE A 4 0.73 -4.49 -13.42
C ILE A 4 1.96 -4.42 -12.51
N GLU A 5 1.98 -3.42 -11.65
CA GLU A 5 3.08 -3.11 -10.75
C GLU A 5 2.61 -3.08 -9.30
N VAL A 6 3.56 -3.31 -8.39
CA VAL A 6 3.33 -3.25 -6.94
C VAL A 6 3.58 -1.82 -6.48
N ALA A 7 2.51 -1.11 -6.15
CA ALA A 7 2.57 0.26 -5.66
C ALA A 7 2.52 0.27 -4.14
N HIS A 8 3.55 0.80 -3.48
CA HIS A 8 3.51 1.03 -2.04
C HIS A 8 2.66 2.27 -1.73
N VAL A 9 1.84 2.17 -0.68
CA VAL A 9 0.99 3.26 -0.18
C VAL A 9 1.66 3.86 1.06
N ARG A 10 2.18 5.08 0.92
CA ARG A 10 2.99 5.76 1.92
C ARG A 10 2.16 6.57 2.91
N ILE A 11 1.09 7.22 2.48
CA ILE A 11 0.14 7.91 3.34
C ILE A 11 -0.40 6.91 4.38
N GLY A 12 -0.47 7.32 5.65
CA GLY A 12 -0.89 6.43 6.74
C GLY A 12 0.11 5.35 7.16
N SER A 13 1.27 5.20 6.50
CA SER A 13 2.23 4.13 6.82
C SER A 13 3.11 4.39 8.05
N GLY A 14 3.23 5.65 8.49
CA GLY A 14 4.20 6.06 9.52
C GLY A 14 5.67 6.06 9.04
N ALA A 15 5.94 5.75 7.76
CA ALA A 15 7.30 5.72 7.24
C ALA A 15 7.90 7.14 7.11
N GLY A 16 9.12 7.33 7.62
CA GLY A 16 9.92 8.55 7.49
C GLY A 16 10.48 8.76 6.07
N LEU A 17 11.03 9.94 5.79
CA LEU A 17 11.60 10.25 4.47
C LEU A 17 12.70 9.23 4.11
N GLY A 18 12.64 8.65 2.91
CA GLY A 18 13.55 7.58 2.49
C GLY A 18 13.29 6.21 3.11
N GLN A 19 12.35 6.10 4.07
CA GLN A 19 11.93 4.82 4.63
C GLN A 19 10.84 4.20 3.74
N LYS A 20 11.03 2.92 3.43
CA LYS A 20 10.05 2.09 2.74
C LYS A 20 8.85 1.81 3.67
N PRO A 21 7.59 1.97 3.21
CA PRO A 21 6.43 1.45 3.92
C PRO A 21 6.51 -0.07 4.11
N ASP A 22 5.69 -0.61 5.00
CA ASP A 22 5.59 -2.06 5.14
C ASP A 22 5.17 -2.73 3.83
N ASP A 23 5.69 -3.92 3.55
CA ASP A 23 5.39 -4.67 2.32
C ASP A 23 3.88 -4.98 2.17
N TRP A 24 3.15 -5.07 3.28
CA TRP A 24 1.70 -5.28 3.25
C TRP A 24 0.90 -4.03 2.90
N ARG A 25 1.51 -2.83 2.90
CA ARG A 25 0.88 -1.59 2.46
C ARG A 25 1.12 -1.39 0.95
N THR A 26 0.70 -2.37 0.17
CA THR A 26 0.83 -2.36 -1.29
C THR A 26 -0.49 -2.65 -1.97
N VAL A 27 -0.69 -2.06 -3.15
CA VAL A 27 -1.80 -2.36 -4.06
C VAL A 27 -1.29 -2.57 -5.47
N SER A 28 -2.09 -3.23 -6.30
CA SER A 28 -1.80 -3.39 -7.72
C SER A 28 -2.28 -2.17 -8.49
N LEU A 29 -1.37 -1.54 -9.24
CA LEU A 29 -1.69 -0.51 -10.24
C LEU A 29 -1.15 -0.95 -11.59
N CYS A 30 -1.80 -0.54 -12.69
CA CYS A 30 -1.11 -0.62 -13.97
C CYS A 30 0.01 0.43 -14.03
N ALA A 31 1.03 0.20 -14.86
CA ALA A 31 2.20 1.08 -14.96
C ALA A 31 1.84 2.55 -15.18
N GLU A 32 0.80 2.84 -15.98
CA GLU A 32 0.31 4.22 -16.20
C GLU A 32 -0.21 4.86 -14.90
N HIS A 33 -1.01 4.12 -14.12
CA HIS A 33 -1.57 4.63 -12.88
C HIS A 33 -0.51 4.70 -11.77
N HIS A 34 0.44 3.77 -11.74
CA HIS A 34 1.56 3.83 -10.80
C HIS A 34 2.46 5.04 -11.08
N GLN A 35 2.78 5.29 -12.36
CA GLN A 35 3.50 6.51 -12.76
C GLN A 35 2.71 7.77 -12.42
N ARG A 36 1.38 7.78 -12.65
CA ARG A 36 0.52 8.90 -12.28
C ARG A 36 0.54 9.15 -10.77
N GLN A 37 0.48 8.11 -9.94
CA GLN A 37 0.60 8.23 -8.48
C GLN A 37 1.90 8.94 -8.09
N HIS A 38 3.03 8.57 -8.69
CA HIS A 38 4.31 9.26 -8.45
C HIS A 38 4.29 10.71 -8.90
N ASN A 39 3.69 11.00 -10.04
CA ASN A 39 3.70 12.35 -10.62
C ASN A 39 2.82 13.34 -9.86
N VAL A 40 1.62 12.93 -9.43
CA VAL A 40 0.63 13.85 -8.80
C VAL A 40 0.64 13.79 -7.27
N GLY A 41 1.33 12.81 -6.70
CA GLY A 41 1.38 12.55 -5.27
C GLY A 41 0.14 11.80 -4.74
N GLU A 42 0.34 11.04 -3.67
CA GLU A 42 -0.66 10.11 -3.13
C GLU A 42 -1.95 10.77 -2.65
N GLN A 43 -1.87 11.94 -1.99
CA GLN A 43 -3.07 12.64 -1.52
C GLN A 43 -4.02 13.02 -2.66
N THR A 44 -3.47 13.39 -3.81
CA THR A 44 -4.25 13.72 -5.01
C THR A 44 -4.72 12.45 -5.69
N PHE A 45 -3.83 11.47 -5.85
CA PHE A 45 -4.11 10.23 -6.56
C PHE A 45 -5.23 9.40 -5.91
N TRP A 46 -5.21 9.26 -4.58
CA TRP A 46 -6.19 8.46 -3.84
C TRP A 46 -7.48 9.22 -3.50
N ARG A 47 -7.61 10.49 -3.92
CA ARG A 47 -8.79 11.30 -3.58
C ARG A 47 -10.08 10.64 -4.09
N GLY A 48 -11.02 10.39 -3.17
CA GLY A 48 -12.28 9.73 -3.48
C GLY A 48 -12.22 8.20 -3.47
N LEU A 49 -11.07 7.60 -3.14
CA LEU A 49 -10.89 6.17 -2.95
C LEU A 49 -10.47 5.87 -1.52
N ASP A 50 -11.04 4.82 -0.93
CA ASP A 50 -10.58 4.28 0.36
C ASP A 50 -9.41 3.33 0.13
N VAL A 51 -8.20 3.89 0.14
CA VAL A 51 -6.97 3.11 -0.09
C VAL A 51 -6.68 2.16 1.08
N GLU A 52 -7.11 2.45 2.30
CA GLU A 52 -6.94 1.55 3.45
C GLU A 52 -7.83 0.30 3.29
N ALA A 53 -9.06 0.47 2.82
CA ALA A 53 -9.93 -0.66 2.50
C ALA A 53 -9.35 -1.55 1.38
N LEU A 54 -8.71 -0.96 0.37
CA LEU A 54 -8.01 -1.71 -0.68
C LEU A 54 -6.84 -2.52 -0.13
N ILE A 55 -5.99 -1.89 0.70
CA ILE A 55 -4.88 -2.59 1.38
C ILE A 55 -5.42 -3.75 2.22
N ALA A 56 -6.49 -3.53 3.01
CA ALA A 56 -7.09 -4.57 3.83
C ALA A 56 -7.62 -5.74 2.98
N ALA A 57 -8.21 -5.45 1.82
CA ALA A 57 -8.66 -6.49 0.88
C ALA A 57 -7.48 -7.32 0.33
N PHE A 58 -6.36 -6.67 0.00
CA PHE A 58 -5.14 -7.33 -0.47
C PHE A 58 -4.53 -8.23 0.61
N ILE A 59 -4.45 -7.74 1.85
CA ILE A 59 -3.99 -8.54 2.99
C ILE A 59 -4.90 -9.75 3.20
N LYS A 60 -6.22 -9.56 3.14
CA LYS A 60 -7.20 -10.65 3.29
C LYS A 60 -7.04 -11.74 2.22
N ALA A 61 -6.71 -11.35 0.99
CA ALA A 61 -6.50 -12.26 -0.14
C ALA A 61 -5.08 -12.88 -0.17
N SER A 62 -4.14 -12.35 0.61
CA SER A 62 -2.73 -12.78 0.58
C SER A 62 -2.54 -14.17 1.20
N PRO A 63 -1.70 -15.05 0.60
CA PRO A 63 -1.29 -16.30 1.24
C PRO A 63 -0.45 -16.06 2.51
N LYS A 64 0.06 -14.84 2.70
CA LYS A 64 0.85 -14.42 3.86
C LYS A 64 0.02 -13.68 4.91
N ARG A 65 -1.31 -13.68 4.80
CA ARG A 65 -2.23 -12.97 5.71
C ARG A 65 -1.88 -13.15 7.19
N MET A 66 -1.68 -14.40 7.65
CA MET A 66 -1.41 -14.68 9.06
C MET A 66 -0.10 -14.04 9.56
N GLU A 67 0.95 -14.08 8.73
CA GLU A 67 2.24 -13.47 9.03
C GLU A 67 2.13 -11.93 9.07
N ILE A 68 1.37 -11.35 8.13
CA ILE A 68 1.11 -9.91 8.07
C ILE A 68 0.37 -9.44 9.32
N GLU A 69 -0.75 -10.09 9.66
CA GLU A 69 -1.56 -9.73 10.82
C GLU A 69 -0.77 -9.89 12.14
N GLN A 70 0.11 -10.89 12.23
CA GLN A 70 1.00 -11.06 13.37
C GLN A 70 1.98 -9.88 13.50
N ARG A 71 2.64 -9.48 12.41
CA ARG A 71 3.55 -8.32 12.40
C ARG A 71 2.82 -7.01 12.72
N GLN A 72 1.58 -6.85 12.28
CA GLN A 72 0.76 -5.69 12.63
C GLN A 72 0.48 -5.64 14.12
N ARG A 73 0.12 -6.77 14.75
CA ARG A 73 -0.09 -6.84 16.21
C ARG A 73 1.18 -6.51 16.99
N GLU A 74 2.35 -6.94 16.51
CA GLU A 74 3.64 -6.63 17.12
C GLU A 74 3.94 -5.13 17.06
N LYS A 75 3.70 -4.49 15.90
CA LYS A 75 3.89 -3.04 15.74
C LYS A 75 2.97 -2.20 16.61
N VAL A 76 1.73 -2.61 16.82
CA VAL A 76 0.79 -1.88 17.70
C VAL A 76 1.20 -1.94 19.18
N ARG A 77 1.97 -2.95 19.57
CA ARG A 77 2.44 -3.16 20.95
C ARG A 77 3.77 -2.48 21.25
N ALA A 78 4.49 -2.03 20.23
CA ALA A 78 5.78 -1.34 20.34
C ALA A 78 5.57 0.17 20.52
#